data_AF-A0A5D3K4P2-F1
#
_entry.id   AF-A0A5D3K4P2-F1
#
_cell.length_a   1.000
_cell.length_b   1.000
_cell.length_c   1.000
_cell.angle_alpha   90.00
_cell.angle_beta   90.00
_cell.angle_gamma   90.00
#
_symmetry.space_group_name_H-M   'P 1'
#
loop_
_entity.id
_entity.type
_entity.pdbx_description
1 polymer ?
#
loop_
_entity_poly.entity_id
_entity_poly.type
_entity_poly.pdbx_seq_one_letter_code
_entity_poly.pdbx_strand_id
1 'polypeptide(L)' 'MRRRSEPHTFEQRLEAQRLRLELELASLPDGKQRDAVGVRIEQLQAAAEMFDFLSLREPSPTLR' A
#
# COMPACT_ATOMS: atom_id res chain seq x y z
N MET A 1 -12.76 2.62 -29.44
CA MET A 1 -11.62 1.94 -28.77
C MET A 1 -11.76 2.18 -27.27
N ARG A 2 -12.21 1.18 -26.48
CA ARG A 2 -12.35 1.34 -25.02
C ARG A 2 -10.95 1.43 -24.42
N ARG A 3 -10.56 2.59 -23.87
CA ARG A 3 -9.39 2.70 -22.99
C ARG A 3 -9.67 1.82 -21.77
N ARG A 4 -9.11 0.61 -21.75
CA ARG A 4 -8.98 -0.14 -20.50
C ARG A 4 -7.87 0.56 -19.74
N SER A 5 -8.21 1.27 -18.67
CA SER A 5 -7.23 1.70 -17.68
C SER A 5 -6.41 0.48 -17.30
N GLU A 6 -5.08 0.58 -17.27
CA GLU A 6 -4.25 -0.51 -16.78
C GLU A 6 -4.72 -0.92 -15.37
N PRO A 7 -4.71 -2.22 -15.05
CA PRO A 7 -5.00 -2.66 -13.69
C PRO A 7 -4.04 -1.96 -12.74
N HIS A 8 -4.55 -1.41 -11.63
CA HIS A 8 -3.68 -0.78 -10.64
C HIS A 8 -2.58 -1.74 -10.20
N THR A 9 -1.34 -1.25 -10.19
CA THR A 9 -0.21 -1.98 -9.62
C THR A 9 -0.46 -2.23 -8.13
N PHE A 10 0.32 -3.14 -7.55
CA PHE A 10 0.24 -3.41 -6.11
C PHE A 10 0.53 -2.14 -5.30
N GLU A 11 1.59 -1.41 -5.67
CA GLU A 11 1.97 -0.14 -5.05
C GLU A 11 0.87 0.91 -5.14
N GLN A 12 0.25 1.09 -6.32
CA GLN A 12 -0.85 2.04 -6.52
C GLN A 12 -2.06 1.72 -5.62
N ARG A 13 -2.35 0.43 -5.42
CA ARG A 13 -3.42 0.01 -4.49
C ARG A 13 -3.06 0.29 -3.04
N LEU A 14 -1.80 0.05 -2.67
CA LEU A 14 -1.29 0.29 -1.34
C LEU A 14 -1.34 1.78 -0.98
N GLU A 15 -0.89 2.63 -1.90
CA GLU A 15 -0.88 4.09 -1.76
C GLU A 15 -2.31 4.65 -1.67
N ALA A 16 -3.21 4.22 -2.56
CA ALA A 16 -4.62 4.63 -2.51
C ALA A 16 -5.28 4.23 -1.18
N GLN A 17 -4.98 3.04 -0.65
CA GLN A 17 -5.50 2.59 0.64
C GLN A 17 -4.89 3.39 1.81
N ARG A 18 -3.59 3.67 1.75
CA ARG A 18 -2.89 4.48 2.77
C ARG A 18 -3.48 5.90 2.83
N LEU A 19 -3.62 6.57 1.69
CA LEU A 19 -4.22 7.92 1.61
C LEU A 19 -5.64 7.94 2.18
N ARG A 20 -6.44 6.92 1.89
CA ARG A 20 -7.78 6.81 2.46
C ARG A 20 -7.75 6.70 3.99
N LEU A 21 -6.84 5.91 4.55
CA LEU A 21 -6.70 5.75 6.00
C LEU A 21 -6.12 7.00 6.65
N GLU A 22 -5.21 7.72 6.00
CA GLU A 22 -4.69 9.01 6.48
C GLU A 22 -5.80 10.07 6.57
N LEU A 23 -6.68 10.13 5.56
CA LEU A 23 -7.86 10.99 5.58
C LEU A 23 -8.83 10.60 6.70
N GLU A 24 -9.07 9.31 6.88
CA GLU A 24 -9.89 8.79 7.97
C GLU A 24 -9.29 9.15 9.34
N LEU A 25 -7.98 8.97 9.51
CA LEU A 25 -7.24 9.34 10.72
C LEU A 25 -7.36 10.84 11.03
N ALA A 26 -7.30 11.70 10.02
CA ALA A 26 -7.45 13.15 10.19
C ALA A 26 -8.86 13.54 10.69
N SER A 27 -9.88 12.74 10.35
CA SER A 27 -11.27 12.97 10.76
C SER A 27 -11.66 12.34 12.10
N LEU A 28 -10.86 11.39 12.60
CA LEU A 28 -11.17 10.64 13.82
C LEU A 28 -10.70 11.37 15.08
N PRO A 29 -11.54 11.43 16.13
CA PRO A 29 -11.10 11.91 17.44
C PRO A 29 -10.10 10.94 18.07
N ASP A 30 -9.32 11.44 19.01
CA ASP A 30 -8.34 10.63 19.73
C ASP A 30 -9.00 9.46 20.46
N GLY A 31 -8.37 8.29 20.36
CA GLY A 31 -8.84 7.06 21.00
C GLY A 31 -8.58 5.81 20.15
N LYS A 32 -9.12 4.69 20.63
CA LYS A 32 -8.81 3.34 20.10
C LYS A 32 -9.03 3.17 18.59
N GLN A 33 -9.99 3.91 18.01
CA GLN A 33 -10.24 3.87 16.57
C GLN A 33 -9.13 4.56 15.78
N ARG A 34 -8.68 5.74 16.23
CA ARG A 34 -7.55 6.46 15.66
C ARG A 34 -6.27 5.63 15.77
N ASP A 35 -6.03 5.00 16.92
CA ASP A 35 -4.88 4.12 17.13
C ASP A 35 -4.89 2.92 16.17
N ALA A 36 -6.05 2.28 16.00
CA ALA A 36 -6.19 1.14 15.10
C ALA A 36 -5.93 1.53 13.63
N VAL A 37 -6.38 2.72 13.21
CA VAL A 37 -6.11 3.26 11.87
C VAL A 37 -4.62 3.57 11.70
N GLY A 38 -3.97 4.14 12.73
CA GLY A 38 -2.52 4.36 12.75
C GLY A 38 -1.73 3.06 12.57
N VAL A 39 -2.03 2.03 13.35
CA VAL A 39 -1.41 0.70 13.22
C VAL A 39 -1.63 0.12 11.82
N ARG A 40 -2.81 0.34 11.23
CA ARG A 40 -3.09 -0.14 9.87
C ARG A 40 -2.25 0.56 8.81
N ILE A 41 -2.00 1.86 8.97
CA ILE A 41 -1.11 2.64 8.08
C ILE A 41 0.33 2.10 8.18
N GLU A 42 0.83 1.86 9.39
CA GLU A 42 2.17 1.28 9.61
C GLU A 42 2.32 -0.09 8.94
N GLN A 43 1.30 -0.95 9.03
CA GLN A 43 1.31 -2.25 8.37
C GLN A 43 1.38 -2.14 6.84
N LEU A 44 0.69 -1.16 6.24
CA LEU A 44 0.77 -0.91 4.81
C LEU A 44 2.18 -0.45 4.42
N GLN A 45 2.80 0.40 5.23
CA GLN A 45 4.15 0.87 4.98
C GLN A 45 5.17 -0.29 5.04
N ALA A 46 5.08 -1.15 6.06
CA ALA A 46 5.90 -2.35 6.15
C ALA A 46 5.68 -3.29 4.95
N ALA A 47 4.44 -3.42 4.46
CA ALA A 47 4.16 -4.22 3.27
C ALA A 47 4.79 -3.65 1.99
N ALA A 48 4.85 -2.32 1.86
CA ALA A 48 5.55 -1.64 0.76
C ALA A 48 7.05 -1.96 0.80
N GLU A 49 7.67 -1.77 1.98
CA GLU A 49 9.10 -2.02 2.17
C GLU A 49 9.47 -3.49 1.90
N MET A 50 8.63 -4.44 2.32
CA MET A 50 8.80 -5.85 1.99
C MET A 50 8.67 -6.11 0.50
N PHE A 51 7.69 -5.50 -0.17
CA PHE A 51 7.51 -5.63 -1.61
C PHE A 51 8.72 -5.09 -2.38
N ASP A 52 9.23 -3.91 -2.00
CA ASP A 52 10.43 -3.32 -2.58
C ASP A 52 11.64 -4.24 -2.38
N PHE A 53 11.85 -4.72 -1.14
CA PHE A 53 12.94 -5.63 -0.82
C PHE A 53 12.89 -6.92 -1.64
N LEU A 54 11.70 -7.51 -1.80
CA LEU A 54 11.51 -8.74 -2.58
C LEU A 54 11.65 -8.50 -4.08
N SER A 55 11.13 -7.39 -4.59
CA SER A 55 11.20 -7.02 -6.02
C SER A 55 12.61 -6.68 -6.46
N LEU A 56 13.42 -6.08 -5.59
CA LEU A 56 14.85 -5.84 -5.82
C LEU A 56 15.68 -7.14 -5.84
N ARG A 57 15.13 -8.23 -5.28
CA ARG A 57 15.80 -9.51 -5.12
C ARG A 57 15.36 -10.57 -6.13
N GLU A 58 14.39 -10.28 -7.00
CA GLU A 58 14.09 -11.14 -8.16
C GLU A 58 15.36 -11.27 -9.00
N PRO A 59 16.05 -12.44 -9.02
CA PRO A 59 17.05 -12.66 -10.05
C PRO A 59 16.29 -12.68 -11.37
N SER A 60 16.72 -11.87 -12.36
CA SER A 60 16.19 -11.92 -13.71
C SER A 60 15.96 -13.38 -14.11
N PRO A 61 14.78 -13.73 -14.68
CA PRO A 61 14.43 -15.11 -14.92
C PRO A 61 15.58 -15.72 -15.69
N THR A 62 16.23 -16.71 -15.06
CA THR A 62 17.31 -17.43 -15.69
C THR A 62 16.70 -18.09 -16.91
N LEU A 63 16.93 -17.48 -18.08
CA LEU A 63 16.53 -18.02 -19.37
C LEU A 63 17.15 -19.42 -19.47
N ARG A 64 16.33 -20.45 -19.40
CA ARG A 64 16.68 -21.84 -19.71
C ARG A 64 15.65 -22.43 -20.63
#